data_AF-A0A3L9YYY9-F1
#
_entry.id   AF-A0A3L9YYY9-F1
#
_cell.length_a   1.000
_cell.length_b   1.000
_cell.length_c   1.000
_cell.angle_alpha   90.00
_cell.angle_beta   90.00
_cell.angle_gamma   90.00
#
_symmetry.space_group_name_H-M   'P 1'
#
loop_
_entity.id
_entity.type
_entity.pdbx_description
1 polymer ?
#
loop_
_entity_poly.entity_id
_entity_poly.type
_entity_poly.pdbx_seq_one_letter_code
_entity_poly.pdbx_strand_id
1 'polypeptide(L)'
;MIAFYVQGGGLGHLTRTEKLIKTLHLEATNVVIISPSDFTRYFKQYQFVHLEWKDTPERWTEIVHNTLLEHSITQCYIDTFPFGLKGELISVYKSFPQISFYYVSRILKWEKYLSAMPRHFDPEFEATLLLETLYPEHLRWIEKHPNRIRKLRLDADTPLTDLKLSESPYVLVVHSGGVADVQKVLAAALSDLSEENTKQIIVCTQVAIEIDSPFIEVRNDIFPVAPYFRQAEKIYTAGGFNLMQELKPFRSKHIAIPLERLYDDQKFRILNQ
;
A
#
# COMPACT_ATOMS: atom_id res chain seq x y z
N MET A 1 4.38 -5.95 -22.83
CA MET A 1 3.50 -5.70 -21.67
C MET A 1 4.35 -5.59 -20.40
N ILE A 2 3.84 -4.93 -19.37
CA ILE A 2 4.50 -4.72 -18.07
C ILE A 2 3.66 -5.36 -16.97
N ALA A 3 4.29 -6.13 -16.09
CA ALA A 3 3.63 -6.73 -14.94
C ALA A 3 3.95 -5.97 -13.65
N PHE A 4 2.96 -5.89 -12.76
CA PHE A 4 3.16 -5.52 -11.36
C PHE A 4 2.73 -6.69 -10.48
N TYR A 5 3.67 -7.26 -9.74
CA TYR A 5 3.40 -8.28 -8.75
C TYR A 5 3.17 -7.62 -7.39
N VAL A 6 1.94 -7.70 -6.89
CA VAL A 6 1.44 -6.93 -5.74
C VAL A 6 0.76 -7.86 -4.75
N GLN A 7 1.56 -8.53 -3.92
CA GLN A 7 1.10 -9.54 -2.96
C GLN A 7 0.61 -8.92 -1.65
N GLY A 8 -0.45 -8.11 -1.73
CA GLY A 8 -1.10 -7.50 -0.59
C GLY A 8 -2.59 -7.29 -0.84
N GLY A 9 -3.42 -7.56 0.19
CA GLY A 9 -4.87 -7.68 0.00
C GLY A 9 -5.62 -6.37 0.18
N GLY A 10 -5.07 -5.46 0.97
CA GLY A 10 -5.68 -4.17 1.24
C GLY A 10 -5.57 -3.18 0.08
N LEU A 11 -6.53 -2.27 0.00
CA LEU A 11 -6.60 -1.17 -0.98
C LEU A 11 -5.28 -0.39 -1.10
N GLY A 12 -4.56 -0.24 0.02
CA GLY A 12 -3.30 0.51 0.05
C GLY A 12 -2.19 -0.03 -0.88
N HIS A 13 -2.21 -1.31 -1.23
CA HIS A 13 -1.23 -1.87 -2.17
C HIS A 13 -1.53 -1.46 -3.62
N LEU A 14 -2.80 -1.52 -4.02
CA LEU A 14 -3.23 -1.12 -5.36
C LEU A 14 -3.12 0.40 -5.56
N THR A 15 -3.51 1.22 -4.58
CA THR A 15 -3.34 2.69 -4.67
C THR A 15 -1.88 3.08 -4.83
N ARG A 16 -0.94 2.42 -4.14
CA ARG A 16 0.50 2.66 -4.32
C ARG A 16 0.95 2.26 -5.72
N THR A 17 0.49 1.12 -6.19
CA THR A 17 0.82 0.58 -7.52
C THR A 17 0.34 1.52 -8.62
N GLU A 18 -0.89 2.02 -8.54
CA GLU A 18 -1.43 3.02 -9.46
C GLU A 18 -0.56 4.29 -9.47
N LYS A 19 -0.22 4.83 -8.29
CA LYS A 19 0.64 6.01 -8.20
C LYS A 19 2.01 5.78 -8.81
N LEU A 20 2.59 4.60 -8.60
CA LEU A 20 3.85 4.22 -9.21
C LEU A 20 3.74 4.17 -10.74
N ILE A 21 2.71 3.52 -11.28
CA ILE A 21 2.42 3.46 -12.72
C ILE A 21 2.35 4.88 -13.31
N LYS A 22 1.58 5.76 -12.67
CA LYS A 22 1.43 7.17 -13.08
C LYS A 22 2.75 7.95 -13.03
N THR A 23 3.50 7.80 -11.94
CA THR A 23 4.81 8.46 -11.73
C THR A 23 5.84 8.01 -12.77
N LEU A 24 5.77 6.76 -13.20
CA LEU A 24 6.62 6.20 -14.25
C LEU A 24 6.11 6.49 -15.67
N HIS A 25 4.98 7.19 -15.80
CA HIS A 25 4.31 7.50 -17.07
C HIS A 25 4.05 6.25 -17.93
N LEU A 26 3.64 5.15 -17.29
CA LEU A 26 3.32 3.92 -17.98
C LEU A 26 1.86 3.93 -18.45
N GLU A 27 1.66 3.58 -19.71
CA GLU A 27 0.33 3.45 -20.31
C GLU A 27 -0.45 2.30 -19.66
N ALA A 28 -1.66 2.60 -19.16
CA ALA A 28 -2.47 1.64 -18.40
C ALA A 28 -2.82 0.38 -19.21
N THR A 29 -3.03 0.52 -20.52
CA THR A 29 -3.33 -0.58 -21.44
C THR A 29 -2.19 -1.59 -21.60
N ASN A 30 -0.96 -1.21 -21.24
CA ASN A 30 0.21 -2.08 -21.29
C ASN A 30 0.51 -2.74 -19.94
N VAL A 31 -0.34 -2.54 -18.92
CA VAL A 31 -0.09 -3.00 -17.55
C VAL A 31 -1.04 -4.13 -17.16
N VAL A 32 -0.46 -5.19 -16.61
CA VAL A 32 -1.18 -6.25 -15.88
C VAL A 32 -0.74 -6.24 -14.41
N ILE A 33 -1.70 -6.33 -13.48
CA ILE A 33 -1.45 -6.38 -12.04
C ILE A 33 -1.82 -7.76 -11.51
N ILE A 34 -0.85 -8.44 -10.91
CA ILE A 34 -1.03 -9.74 -10.26
C ILE A 34 -1.21 -9.49 -8.76
N SER A 35 -2.40 -9.75 -8.21
CA SER A 35 -2.72 -9.39 -6.83
C SER A 35 -3.84 -10.23 -6.21
N PRO A 36 -3.79 -10.51 -4.90
CA PRO A 36 -4.88 -11.13 -4.17
C PRO A 36 -5.87 -10.11 -3.57
N SER A 37 -5.83 -8.85 -4.01
CA SER A 37 -6.71 -7.80 -3.51
C SER A 37 -8.11 -7.89 -4.12
N ASP A 38 -9.13 -7.72 -3.29
CA ASP A 38 -10.55 -7.64 -3.72
C ASP A 38 -10.96 -6.22 -4.17
N PHE A 39 -10.03 -5.26 -4.07
CA PHE A 39 -10.31 -3.85 -4.36
C PHE A 39 -10.04 -3.44 -5.82
N THR A 40 -9.94 -4.41 -6.73
CA THR A 40 -9.66 -4.17 -8.17
C THR A 40 -10.71 -3.30 -8.85
N ARG A 41 -11.96 -3.28 -8.35
CA ARG A 41 -13.06 -2.49 -8.89
C ARG A 41 -12.80 -0.99 -8.98
N TYR A 42 -11.88 -0.45 -8.19
CA TYR A 42 -11.51 0.97 -8.23
C TYR A 42 -10.48 1.32 -9.31
N PHE A 43 -9.86 0.30 -9.94
CA PHE A 43 -8.74 0.48 -10.86
C PHE A 43 -9.03 -0.18 -12.21
N LYS A 44 -10.24 0.05 -12.74
CA LYS A 44 -10.80 -0.63 -13.93
C LYS A 44 -9.97 -0.45 -15.20
N GLN A 45 -9.05 0.52 -15.23
CA GLN A 45 -8.16 0.77 -16.36
C GLN A 45 -7.06 -0.29 -16.52
N TYR A 46 -6.82 -1.14 -15.53
CA TYR A 46 -5.78 -2.18 -15.58
C TYR A 46 -6.37 -3.57 -15.78
N GLN A 47 -5.60 -4.43 -16.41
CA GLN A 47 -5.87 -5.86 -16.39
C GLN A 47 -5.41 -6.45 -15.05
N PHE A 48 -6.21 -7.35 -14.47
CA PHE A 48 -5.87 -8.05 -13.24
C PHE A 48 -5.75 -9.55 -13.43
N VAL A 49 -4.77 -10.15 -12.77
CA VAL A 49 -4.69 -11.58 -12.50
C VAL A 49 -4.84 -11.77 -11.00
N HIS A 50 -5.89 -12.47 -10.58
CA HIS A 50 -6.20 -12.67 -9.18
C HIS A 50 -5.37 -13.81 -8.58
N LEU A 51 -4.87 -13.60 -7.37
CA LEU A 51 -4.26 -14.64 -6.54
C LEU A 51 -5.17 -14.95 -5.36
N GLU A 52 -5.35 -16.22 -5.03
CA GLU A 52 -6.16 -16.60 -3.88
C GLU A 52 -5.29 -16.72 -2.62
N TRP A 53 -5.72 -16.16 -1.49
CA TRP A 53 -4.96 -16.24 -0.23
C TRP A 53 -4.78 -17.66 0.31
N LYS A 54 -5.71 -18.56 -0.04
CA LYS A 54 -5.71 -19.97 0.34
C LYS A 54 -4.76 -20.84 -0.49
N ASP A 55 -4.27 -20.32 -1.62
CA ASP A 55 -3.40 -21.07 -2.52
C ASP A 55 -1.99 -21.28 -1.91
N THR A 56 -1.29 -22.27 -2.44
CA THR A 56 0.09 -22.57 -2.02
C THR A 56 1.09 -21.70 -2.77
N PRO A 57 2.33 -21.54 -2.25
CA PRO A 57 3.41 -20.84 -2.97
C PRO A 57 3.67 -21.38 -4.37
N GLU A 58 3.53 -22.69 -4.59
CA GLU A 58 3.71 -23.34 -5.88
C GLU A 58 2.61 -22.92 -6.86
N ARG A 59 1.37 -22.83 -6.39
CA ARG A 59 0.26 -22.34 -7.21
C ARG A 59 0.41 -20.86 -7.56
N TRP A 60 0.84 -20.02 -6.61
CA TRP A 60 1.17 -18.63 -6.92
C TRP A 60 2.32 -18.52 -7.93
N THR A 61 3.35 -19.35 -7.78
CA THR A 61 4.47 -19.43 -8.74
C THR A 61 3.96 -19.75 -10.15
N GLU A 62 3.08 -20.76 -10.28
CA GLU A 62 2.49 -21.17 -11.55
C GLU A 62 1.67 -20.04 -12.19
N ILE A 63 0.81 -19.37 -11.42
CA ILE A 63 -0.01 -18.25 -11.91
C ILE A 63 0.87 -17.11 -12.40
N VAL A 64 1.89 -16.73 -11.62
CA VAL A 64 2.85 -15.70 -12.03
C VAL A 64 3.57 -16.12 -13.31
N HIS A 65 4.10 -17.34 -13.35
CA HIS A 65 4.81 -17.88 -14.51
C HIS A 65 3.96 -17.85 -15.78
N ASN A 66 2.73 -18.35 -15.72
CA ASN A 66 1.81 -18.37 -16.85
C ASN A 66 1.45 -16.95 -17.29
N THR A 67 1.20 -16.03 -16.35
CA THR A 67 0.93 -14.63 -16.65
C THR A 67 2.08 -13.98 -17.42
N LEU A 68 3.33 -14.23 -16.99
CA LEU A 68 4.52 -13.66 -17.66
C LEU A 68 4.65 -14.15 -19.12
N LEU A 69 4.32 -15.43 -19.38
CA LEU A 69 4.33 -16.02 -20.72
C LEU A 69 3.17 -15.51 -21.59
N GLU A 70 1.93 -15.66 -21.11
CA GLU A 70 0.70 -15.35 -21.85
C GLU A 70 0.66 -13.88 -22.28
N HIS A 71 1.17 -12.99 -21.44
CA HIS A 71 1.21 -11.56 -21.73
C HIS A 71 2.50 -11.07 -22.40
N SER A 72 3.46 -11.96 -22.69
CA SER A 72 4.77 -11.57 -23.24
C SER A 72 5.39 -10.41 -22.44
N ILE A 73 5.48 -10.60 -21.13
CA ILE A 73 5.99 -9.60 -20.20
C ILE A 73 7.47 -9.38 -20.43
N THR A 74 7.89 -8.12 -20.54
CA THR A 74 9.31 -7.74 -20.69
C THR A 74 9.86 -7.01 -19.46
N GLN A 75 8.98 -6.45 -18.63
CA GLN A 75 9.33 -5.79 -17.38
C GLN A 75 8.37 -6.22 -16.27
N CYS A 76 8.90 -6.49 -15.09
CA CYS A 76 8.10 -6.88 -13.94
C CYS A 76 8.51 -6.12 -12.68
N TYR A 77 7.57 -5.37 -12.10
CA TYR A 77 7.76 -4.60 -10.88
C TYR A 77 7.26 -5.40 -9.68
N ILE A 78 8.13 -5.58 -8.68
CA ILE A 78 7.87 -6.38 -7.48
C ILE A 78 7.60 -5.45 -6.31
N ASP A 79 6.35 -5.38 -5.84
CA ASP A 79 5.97 -4.53 -4.73
C ASP A 79 6.35 -5.15 -3.38
N THR A 80 7.21 -4.46 -2.64
CA THR A 80 7.58 -4.72 -1.23
C THR A 80 8.38 -6.00 -0.96
N PHE A 81 7.95 -7.16 -1.48
CA PHE A 81 8.51 -8.48 -1.11
C PHE A 81 9.39 -9.06 -2.24
N PRO A 82 10.73 -8.91 -2.18
CA PRO A 82 11.63 -9.25 -3.29
C PRO A 82 11.71 -10.75 -3.60
N PHE A 83 11.20 -11.63 -2.74
CA PHE A 83 11.10 -13.07 -3.00
C PHE A 83 9.65 -13.56 -3.13
N GLY A 84 8.69 -12.63 -3.12
CA GLY A 84 7.29 -12.95 -2.82
C GLY A 84 7.05 -13.08 -1.31
N LEU A 85 5.82 -13.39 -0.92
CA LEU A 85 5.45 -13.48 0.49
C LEU A 85 5.97 -14.76 1.17
N LYS A 86 6.18 -15.82 0.40
CA LYS A 86 6.60 -17.15 0.86
C LYS A 86 7.73 -17.75 -0.01
N GLY A 87 8.38 -16.96 -0.86
CA GLY A 87 9.48 -17.42 -1.73
C GLY A 87 9.05 -17.83 -3.14
N GLU A 88 7.79 -17.60 -3.51
CA GLU A 88 7.19 -17.98 -4.80
C GLU A 88 7.88 -17.34 -6.01
N LEU A 89 8.55 -16.20 -5.85
CA LEU A 89 9.23 -15.54 -6.98
C LEU A 89 10.62 -16.14 -7.27
N ILE A 90 11.19 -16.94 -6.37
CA ILE A 90 12.57 -17.42 -6.52
C ILE A 90 12.75 -18.27 -7.79
N SER A 91 11.80 -19.15 -8.09
CA SER A 91 11.80 -19.92 -9.34
C SER A 91 11.45 -19.06 -10.55
N VAL A 92 10.58 -18.05 -10.38
CA VAL A 92 10.19 -17.13 -11.46
C VAL A 92 11.42 -16.41 -12.02
N TYR A 93 12.27 -15.86 -11.15
CA TYR A 93 13.50 -15.18 -11.60
C TYR A 93 14.40 -16.08 -12.45
N LYS A 94 14.51 -17.36 -12.10
CA LYS A 94 15.33 -18.34 -12.82
C LYS A 94 14.74 -18.73 -14.18
N SER A 95 13.40 -18.81 -14.26
CA SER A 95 12.70 -19.17 -15.49
C SER A 95 12.68 -18.05 -16.52
N PHE A 96 12.85 -16.79 -16.11
CA PHE A 96 12.72 -15.63 -16.98
C PHE A 96 13.93 -14.67 -16.93
N PRO A 97 15.15 -15.13 -17.29
CA PRO A 97 16.35 -14.29 -17.26
C PRO A 97 16.28 -13.10 -18.24
N GLN A 98 15.39 -13.14 -19.24
CA GLN A 98 15.18 -12.08 -20.21
C GLN A 98 14.28 -10.93 -19.73
N ILE A 99 13.58 -11.09 -18.59
CA ILE A 99 12.67 -10.07 -18.05
C ILE A 99 13.47 -9.12 -17.17
N SER A 100 13.31 -7.81 -17.38
CA SER A 100 13.86 -6.81 -16.47
C SER A 100 13.00 -6.72 -15.21
N PHE A 101 13.51 -7.22 -14.08
CA PHE A 101 12.84 -7.12 -12.79
C PHE A 101 13.22 -5.83 -12.07
N TYR A 102 12.22 -5.15 -11.52
CA TYR A 102 12.38 -3.93 -10.74
C TYR A 102 11.88 -4.16 -9.32
N TYR A 103 12.72 -3.89 -8.33
CA TYR A 103 12.30 -4.01 -6.94
C TYR A 103 11.73 -2.68 -6.43
N VAL A 104 10.46 -2.67 -6.03
CA VAL A 104 9.81 -1.51 -5.42
C VAL A 104 9.89 -1.67 -3.91
N SER A 105 10.91 -1.05 -3.32
CA SER A 105 11.21 -1.19 -1.90
C SER A 105 10.51 -0.12 -1.06
N ARG A 106 10.10 -0.55 0.13
CA ARG A 106 9.51 0.28 1.18
C ARG A 106 9.79 -0.40 2.53
N ILE A 107 9.36 0.22 3.63
CA ILE A 107 9.61 -0.34 4.96
C ILE A 107 9.07 -1.77 5.03
N LEU A 108 9.96 -2.65 5.45
CA LEU A 108 9.74 -4.08 5.63
C LEU A 108 10.52 -4.48 6.89
N LYS A 109 9.87 -5.18 7.83
CA LYS A 109 10.51 -5.78 9.02
C LYS A 109 11.49 -6.85 8.54
N TRP A 110 12.67 -6.41 8.10
CA TRP A 110 13.55 -7.14 7.19
C TRP A 110 13.98 -8.49 7.73
N GLU A 111 14.51 -8.53 8.94
CA GLU A 111 14.93 -9.78 9.59
C GLU A 111 13.79 -10.77 9.72
N LYS A 112 12.59 -10.29 10.12
CA LYS A 112 11.40 -11.11 10.24
C LYS A 112 10.93 -11.66 8.88
N TYR A 113 11.01 -10.84 7.84
CA TYR A 113 10.71 -11.27 6.47
C TYR A 113 11.70 -12.32 5.98
N LEU A 114 13.00 -12.07 6.12
CA LEU A 114 14.05 -13.00 5.71
C LEU A 114 13.95 -14.34 6.44
N SER A 115 13.67 -14.34 7.75
CA SER A 115 13.53 -15.58 8.53
C SER A 115 12.36 -16.47 8.07
N ALA A 116 11.39 -15.90 7.35
CA ALA A 116 10.25 -16.64 6.82
C ALA A 116 10.51 -17.21 5.41
N MET A 117 11.64 -16.89 4.78
CA MET A 117 11.96 -17.35 3.43
C MET A 117 12.50 -18.78 3.46
N PRO A 118 12.06 -19.66 2.53
CA PRO A 118 12.45 -21.07 2.54
C PRO A 118 13.94 -21.29 2.20
N ARG A 119 14.57 -20.32 1.53
CA ARG A 119 15.98 -20.35 1.15
C ARG A 119 16.47 -18.95 0.84
N HIS A 120 17.77 -18.74 1.01
CA HIS A 120 18.45 -17.56 0.50
C HIS A 120 18.53 -17.60 -1.03
N PHE A 121 18.31 -16.46 -1.66
CA PHE A 121 18.45 -16.25 -3.09
C PHE A 121 18.83 -14.78 -3.32
N ASP A 122 19.68 -14.53 -4.31
CA ASP A 122 20.14 -13.19 -4.66
C ASP A 122 19.59 -12.85 -6.06
N PRO A 123 18.40 -12.22 -6.16
CA PRO A 123 17.79 -11.83 -7.41
C PRO A 123 18.56 -10.69 -8.06
N GLU A 124 18.72 -10.79 -9.37
CA GLU A 124 19.23 -9.69 -10.18
C GLU A 124 18.06 -8.77 -10.55
N PHE A 125 18.11 -7.52 -10.08
CA PHE A 125 17.17 -6.47 -10.45
C PHE A 125 17.85 -5.47 -11.39
N GLU A 126 17.12 -5.01 -12.40
CA GLU A 126 17.55 -3.89 -13.25
C GLU A 126 17.72 -2.61 -12.41
N ALA A 127 16.76 -2.36 -11.51
CA ALA A 127 16.83 -1.28 -10.56
C ALA A 127 16.02 -1.56 -9.29
N THR A 128 16.39 -0.90 -8.20
CA THR A 128 15.56 -0.79 -6.99
C THR A 128 15.03 0.64 -6.84
N LEU A 129 13.72 0.75 -6.71
CA LEU A 129 13.02 2.00 -6.42
C LEU A 129 12.82 2.10 -4.90
N LEU A 130 13.47 3.07 -4.25
CA LEU A 130 13.32 3.34 -2.82
C LEU A 130 12.17 4.33 -2.61
N LEU A 131 11.04 3.87 -2.06
CA LEU A 131 9.88 4.73 -1.77
C LEU A 131 9.89 5.32 -0.36
N GLU A 132 10.63 4.72 0.56
CA GLU A 132 10.69 5.10 1.97
C GLU A 132 12.11 4.94 2.54
N THR A 133 12.36 5.55 3.69
CA THR A 133 13.48 5.19 4.55
C THR A 133 13.34 3.73 4.97
N LEU A 134 14.40 2.94 4.83
CA LEU A 134 14.42 1.51 5.17
C LEU A 134 15.22 1.25 6.45
N TYR A 135 15.09 0.04 6.99
CA TYR A 135 16.05 -0.46 7.97
C TYR A 135 17.46 -0.55 7.36
N PRO A 136 18.52 -0.27 8.13
CA PRO A 136 19.90 -0.35 7.63
C PRO A 136 20.27 -1.71 7.02
N GLU A 137 19.77 -2.81 7.58
CA GLU A 137 20.01 -4.18 7.12
C GLU A 137 19.42 -4.41 5.74
N HIS A 138 18.21 -3.91 5.53
CA HIS A 138 17.52 -4.00 4.24
C HIS A 138 18.23 -3.16 3.18
N LEU A 139 18.63 -1.93 3.53
CA LEU A 139 19.37 -1.06 2.61
C LEU A 139 20.73 -1.68 2.24
N ARG A 140 21.47 -2.23 3.21
CA ARG A 140 22.72 -2.94 2.96
C ARG A 140 22.53 -4.17 2.05
N TRP A 141 21.41 -4.88 2.16
CA TRP A 141 21.09 -5.98 1.24
C TRP A 141 20.87 -5.45 -0.18
N ILE A 142 20.13 -4.35 -0.36
CA ILE A 142 19.93 -3.72 -1.68
C ILE A 142 21.27 -3.27 -2.28
N GLU A 143 22.11 -2.58 -1.50
CA GLU A 143 23.40 -2.02 -1.95
C GLU A 143 24.45 -3.08 -2.32
N LYS A 144 24.31 -4.32 -1.82
CA LYS A 144 25.18 -5.44 -2.22
C LYS A 144 24.90 -5.96 -3.62
N HIS A 145 23.71 -5.72 -4.16
CA HIS A 145 23.34 -6.20 -5.48
C HIS A 145 23.78 -5.17 -6.53
N PRO A 146 24.36 -5.60 -7.66
CA PRO A 146 24.80 -4.70 -8.72
C PRO A 146 23.60 -4.17 -9.50
N ASN A 147 22.85 -3.23 -8.92
CA ASN A 147 21.69 -2.62 -9.54
C ASN A 147 21.66 -1.09 -9.39
N ARG A 148 20.80 -0.44 -10.17
CA ARG A 148 20.59 1.01 -10.03
C ARG A 148 19.62 1.27 -8.87
N ILE A 149 20.08 2.00 -7.86
CA ILE A 149 19.22 2.43 -6.76
C ILE A 149 18.67 3.83 -7.06
N ARG A 150 17.34 3.98 -7.07
CA ARG A 150 16.68 5.27 -7.33
C ARG A 150 15.72 5.59 -6.19
N LYS A 151 15.96 6.69 -5.47
CA LYS A 151 14.97 7.24 -4.54
C LYS A 151 13.83 7.84 -5.36
N LEU A 152 12.62 7.36 -5.15
CA LEU A 152 11.45 7.78 -5.90
C LEU A 152 10.38 8.32 -4.95
N ARG A 153 9.95 9.56 -5.21
CA ARG A 153 8.75 10.11 -4.61
C ARG A 153 7.61 9.87 -5.58
N LEU A 154 6.55 9.21 -5.12
CA LEU A 154 5.36 9.05 -5.95
C LEU A 154 4.62 10.36 -6.06
N ASP A 155 4.09 10.63 -7.25
CA ASP A 155 3.25 11.78 -7.49
C ASP A 155 2.00 11.68 -6.61
N ALA A 156 1.66 12.81 -5.98
CA ALA A 156 0.37 12.92 -5.33
C ALA A 156 -0.69 13.06 -6.42
N ASP A 157 -1.76 12.26 -6.35
CA ASP A 157 -2.99 12.60 -7.05
C ASP A 157 -3.42 13.95 -6.47
N THR A 158 -3.17 15.04 -7.20
CA THR A 158 -3.65 16.36 -6.80
C THR A 158 -5.16 16.30 -7.00
N PRO A 159 -5.97 16.38 -5.92
CA PRO A 159 -7.42 16.43 -6.11
C PRO A 159 -7.71 17.65 -6.96
N LEU A 160 -8.43 17.47 -8.07
CA LEU A 160 -8.83 18.59 -8.93
C LEU A 160 -9.72 19.58 -8.18
N THR A 161 -10.39 19.11 -7.11
CA THR A 161 -11.28 19.90 -6.28
C THR A 161 -11.22 19.39 -4.84
N ASP A 162 -11.12 20.31 -3.87
CA ASP A 162 -11.38 19.99 -2.47
C ASP A 162 -12.88 19.79 -2.25
N LEU A 163 -13.26 18.69 -1.60
CA LEU A 163 -14.64 18.34 -1.30
C LEU A 163 -14.90 18.41 0.21
N LYS A 164 -16.16 18.61 0.57
CA LYS A 164 -16.65 18.57 1.96
C LYS A 164 -17.54 17.35 2.15
N LEU A 165 -17.46 16.73 3.33
CA LEU A 165 -18.39 15.67 3.76
C LEU A 165 -19.52 16.23 4.63
N SER A 166 -19.33 17.41 5.22
CA SER A 166 -20.28 18.12 6.05
C SER A 166 -20.08 19.63 5.90
N GLU A 167 -21.16 20.39 6.08
CA GLU A 167 -21.11 21.86 6.12
C GLU A 167 -20.52 22.37 7.44
N SER A 168 -20.62 21.57 8.50
CA SER A 168 -20.02 21.84 9.80
C SER A 168 -18.58 21.30 9.87
N PRO A 169 -17.70 21.90 10.71
CA PRO A 169 -16.38 21.35 10.93
C PRO A 169 -16.44 19.91 11.46
N TYR A 170 -15.58 19.05 10.92
CA TYR A 170 -15.56 17.62 11.24
C TYR A 170 -14.15 17.10 11.48
N VAL A 171 -14.07 16.04 12.28
CA VAL A 171 -12.89 15.20 12.43
C VAL A 171 -13.02 14.04 11.46
N LEU A 172 -11.95 13.75 10.72
CA LEU A 172 -11.94 12.66 9.76
C LEU A 172 -11.16 11.48 10.33
N VAL A 173 -11.75 10.28 10.30
CA VAL A 173 -11.07 9.01 10.60
C VAL A 173 -11.00 8.23 9.30
N VAL A 174 -9.81 7.81 8.87
CA VAL A 174 -9.62 7.10 7.60
C VAL A 174 -8.88 5.80 7.82
N HIS A 175 -9.56 4.67 7.56
CA HIS A 175 -8.92 3.38 7.46
C HIS A 175 -9.72 2.41 6.60
N SER A 176 -9.06 1.74 5.66
CA SER A 176 -9.75 0.94 4.63
C SER A 176 -9.94 -0.54 4.98
N GLY A 177 -9.43 -1.06 6.10
CA GLY A 177 -9.44 -2.52 6.31
C GLY A 177 -9.49 -2.92 7.77
N GLY A 178 -10.12 -4.06 8.06
CA GLY A 178 -10.23 -4.65 9.39
C GLY A 178 -11.08 -3.84 10.37
N VAL A 179 -12.20 -4.41 10.83
CA VAL A 179 -13.09 -3.77 11.82
C VAL A 179 -12.30 -3.36 13.07
N ALA A 180 -11.47 -4.25 13.61
CA ALA A 180 -10.65 -3.98 14.79
C ALA A 180 -9.65 -2.84 14.59
N ASP A 181 -9.15 -2.65 13.38
CA ASP A 181 -8.18 -1.59 13.08
C ASP A 181 -8.86 -0.24 12.90
N VAL A 182 -10.05 -0.21 12.26
CA VAL A 182 -10.90 0.99 12.21
C VAL A 182 -11.26 1.43 13.64
N GLN A 183 -11.69 0.49 14.49
CA GLN A 183 -12.03 0.76 15.89
C GLN A 183 -10.83 1.32 16.68
N LYS A 184 -9.62 0.82 16.46
CA LYS A 184 -8.41 1.36 17.12
C LYS A 184 -8.12 2.80 16.74
N VAL A 185 -8.19 3.13 15.44
CA VAL A 185 -7.95 4.51 14.97
C VAL A 185 -9.06 5.44 15.50
N LEU A 186 -10.31 4.99 15.47
CA LEU A 186 -11.45 5.73 16.01
C LEU A 186 -11.33 5.94 17.53
N ALA A 187 -10.92 4.92 18.29
CA ALA A 187 -10.73 5.03 19.72
C ALA A 187 -9.67 6.09 20.07
N ALA A 188 -8.60 6.20 19.27
CA ALA A 188 -7.61 7.26 19.43
C ALA A 188 -8.21 8.64 19.14
N ALA A 189 -9.05 8.76 18.11
CA ALA A 189 -9.75 10.01 17.82
C ALA A 189 -10.69 10.41 18.97
N LEU A 190 -11.46 9.46 19.50
CA LEU A 190 -12.35 9.68 20.64
C LEU A 190 -11.58 10.04 21.92
N SER A 191 -10.41 9.45 22.14
CA SER A 191 -9.59 9.76 23.32
C SER A 191 -8.96 11.14 23.29
N ASP A 192 -8.68 11.70 22.11
CA ASP A 192 -8.10 13.04 21.95
C ASP A 192 -9.17 14.15 21.96
N LEU A 193 -10.42 13.80 21.65
CA LEU A 193 -11.55 14.72 21.72
C LEU A 193 -12.15 14.65 23.14
N SER A 194 -12.10 15.76 23.88
CA SER A 194 -12.73 15.85 25.21
C SER A 194 -14.24 15.59 25.15
N GLU A 195 -14.86 15.15 26.26
CA GLU A 195 -16.31 14.91 26.35
C GLU A 195 -17.16 16.16 26.00
N GLU A 196 -16.60 17.36 26.17
CA GLU A 196 -17.24 18.63 25.78
C GLU A 196 -17.23 18.91 24.27
N ASN A 197 -16.53 18.09 23.48
CA ASN A 197 -16.29 18.32 22.06
C ASN A 197 -17.39 17.63 21.22
N THR A 198 -18.50 18.33 20.99
CA THR A 198 -19.65 17.84 20.19
C THR A 198 -19.38 17.76 18.68
N LYS A 199 -18.12 17.60 18.28
CA LYS A 199 -17.72 17.64 16.87
C LYS A 199 -18.12 16.34 16.18
N GLN A 200 -18.63 16.49 14.96
CA GLN A 200 -18.93 15.35 14.10
C GLN A 200 -17.63 14.63 13.73
N ILE A 201 -17.59 13.32 13.94
CA ILE A 201 -16.52 12.42 13.48
C ILE A 201 -17.06 11.67 12.26
N ILE A 202 -16.38 11.81 11.13
CA ILE A 202 -16.72 11.08 9.91
C ILE A 202 -15.68 9.98 9.70
N VAL A 203 -16.13 8.73 9.67
CA VAL A 203 -15.29 7.54 9.50
C VAL A 203 -15.39 7.05 8.07
N CYS A 204 -14.34 7.25 7.27
CA CYS A 204 -14.24 6.71 5.91
C CYS A 204 -13.57 5.33 5.92
N THR A 205 -14.30 4.30 5.51
CA THR A 205 -13.85 2.90 5.58
C THR A 205 -14.35 2.04 4.42
N GLN A 206 -13.78 0.84 4.27
CA GLN A 206 -14.23 -0.19 3.33
C GLN A 206 -14.73 -1.47 4.01
N VAL A 207 -14.84 -1.45 5.33
CA VAL A 207 -15.42 -2.55 6.10
C VAL A 207 -16.74 -2.10 6.70
N ALA A 208 -17.74 -2.98 6.62
CA ALA A 208 -19.01 -2.77 7.29
C ALA A 208 -18.76 -2.74 8.81
N ILE A 209 -19.06 -1.59 9.41
CA ILE A 209 -18.99 -1.35 10.84
C ILE A 209 -20.17 -0.49 11.26
N GLU A 210 -20.80 -0.87 12.35
CA GLU A 210 -21.86 -0.10 12.99
C GLU A 210 -21.30 0.50 14.27
N ILE A 211 -21.56 1.79 14.48
CA ILE A 211 -21.12 2.54 15.65
C ILE A 211 -22.33 3.28 16.17
N ASP A 212 -22.75 2.94 17.40
CA ASP A 212 -23.88 3.58 18.06
C ASP A 212 -23.42 4.89 18.73
N SER A 213 -23.43 5.97 17.96
CA SER A 213 -23.14 7.32 18.48
C SER A 213 -23.75 8.38 17.57
N PRO A 214 -24.45 9.40 18.13
CA PRO A 214 -25.05 10.46 17.34
C PRO A 214 -24.02 11.43 16.71
N PHE A 215 -22.76 11.37 17.15
CA PHE A 215 -21.68 12.23 16.66
C PHE A 215 -20.76 11.53 15.67
N ILE A 216 -20.96 10.23 15.43
CA ILE A 216 -20.13 9.43 14.53
C ILE A 216 -20.95 9.05 13.31
N GLU A 217 -20.44 9.43 12.15
CA GLU A 217 -21.01 9.05 10.87
C GLU A 217 -20.06 8.12 10.13
N VAL A 218 -20.52 6.92 9.79
CA VAL A 218 -19.73 5.96 9.01
C VAL A 218 -20.04 6.11 7.53
N ARG A 219 -19.01 6.35 6.73
CA ARG A 219 -19.07 6.44 5.26
C ARG A 219 -18.29 5.28 4.65
N ASN A 220 -19.03 4.31 4.12
CA ASN A 220 -18.46 3.18 3.39
C ASN A 220 -18.18 3.55 1.93
N ASP A 221 -17.23 2.88 1.29
CA ASP A 221 -16.98 2.97 -0.17
C ASP A 221 -16.51 4.33 -0.67
N ILE A 222 -15.94 5.18 0.21
CA ILE A 222 -15.29 6.44 -0.20
C ILE A 222 -13.87 6.18 -0.69
N PHE A 223 -13.65 6.29 -2.00
CA PHE A 223 -12.34 6.26 -2.63
C PHE A 223 -12.32 7.10 -3.92
N PRO A 224 -11.30 7.95 -4.16
CA PRO A 224 -10.22 8.31 -3.24
C PRO A 224 -10.69 9.22 -2.10
N VAL A 225 -10.01 9.18 -0.95
CA VAL A 225 -10.35 10.00 0.23
C VAL A 225 -9.59 11.34 0.29
N ALA A 226 -8.56 11.51 -0.55
CA ALA A 226 -7.74 12.71 -0.61
C ALA A 226 -8.52 14.04 -0.79
N PRO A 227 -9.60 14.11 -1.60
CA PRO A 227 -10.38 15.35 -1.75
C PRO A 227 -10.94 15.92 -0.44
N TYR A 228 -11.12 15.10 0.60
CA TYR A 228 -11.77 15.51 1.85
C TYR A 228 -10.81 15.96 2.94
N PHE A 229 -9.49 15.89 2.71
CA PHE A 229 -8.48 16.21 3.74
C PHE A 229 -8.44 17.69 4.09
N ARG A 230 -8.56 18.59 3.11
CA ARG A 230 -8.39 20.03 3.38
C ARG A 230 -9.43 20.56 4.36
N GLN A 231 -10.66 20.06 4.29
CA GLN A 231 -11.80 20.57 5.03
C GLN A 231 -11.93 19.96 6.44
N ALA A 232 -11.30 18.81 6.70
CA ALA A 232 -11.26 18.21 8.02
C ALA A 232 -10.44 19.07 9.00
N GLU A 233 -10.89 19.20 10.25
CA GLU A 233 -10.14 19.92 11.29
C GLU A 233 -8.97 19.10 11.84
N LYS A 234 -9.22 17.80 12.04
CA LYS A 234 -8.22 16.78 12.42
C LYS A 234 -8.44 15.54 11.55
N ILE A 235 -7.36 14.83 11.26
CA ILE A 235 -7.37 13.64 10.43
C ILE A 235 -6.65 12.53 11.19
N TYR A 236 -7.36 11.45 11.48
CA TYR A 236 -6.86 10.26 12.14
C TYR A 236 -6.72 9.14 11.12
N THR A 237 -5.54 8.53 11.05
CA THR A 237 -5.31 7.40 10.14
C THR A 237 -4.49 6.32 10.80
N ALA A 238 -4.43 5.15 10.17
CA ALA A 238 -3.32 4.24 10.39
C ALA A 238 -2.02 4.80 9.81
N GLY A 239 -0.86 4.31 10.27
CA GLY A 239 0.46 4.67 9.73
C GLY A 239 0.82 3.97 8.41
N GLY A 240 -0.14 3.78 7.51
CA GLY A 240 0.08 3.16 6.20
C GLY A 240 0.78 4.10 5.20
N PHE A 241 1.54 3.55 4.25
CA PHE A 241 2.35 4.34 3.30
C PHE A 241 1.58 5.45 2.59
N ASN A 242 0.44 5.15 1.94
CA ASN A 242 -0.25 6.12 1.10
C ASN A 242 -0.70 7.36 1.89
N LEU A 243 -1.41 7.15 3.01
CA LEU A 243 -1.94 8.24 3.83
C LEU A 243 -0.81 9.08 4.43
N MET A 244 0.28 8.44 4.88
CA MET A 244 1.46 9.17 5.36
C MET A 244 2.08 10.06 4.28
N GLN A 245 2.06 9.65 3.00
CA GLN A 245 2.55 10.47 1.89
C GLN A 245 1.55 11.57 1.49
N GLU A 246 0.27 11.24 1.37
CA GLU A 246 -0.79 12.15 0.95
C GLU A 246 -1.05 13.26 1.97
N LEU A 247 -0.90 12.96 3.26
CA LEU A 247 -1.17 13.90 4.35
C LEU A 247 0.05 14.74 4.75
N LYS A 248 1.17 14.64 4.02
CA LYS A 248 2.34 15.52 4.24
C LYS A 248 2.00 17.01 4.27
N PRO A 249 1.12 17.55 3.39
CA PRO A 249 0.70 18.95 3.45
C PRO A 249 -0.18 19.29 4.66
N PHE A 250 -0.72 18.29 5.35
CA PHE A 250 -1.68 18.43 6.45
C PHE A 250 -1.11 17.95 7.79
N ARG A 251 0.23 17.89 7.94
CA ARG A 251 0.92 17.42 9.15
C ARG A 251 0.43 18.05 10.45
N SER A 252 0.10 19.35 10.43
CA SER A 252 -0.38 20.07 11.63
C SER A 252 -1.71 19.55 12.17
N LYS A 253 -2.46 18.80 11.37
CA LYS A 253 -3.75 18.23 11.74
C LYS A 253 -3.87 16.72 11.51
N HIS A 254 -2.76 16.06 11.14
CA HIS A 254 -2.73 14.62 10.90
C HIS A 254 -2.17 13.90 12.12
N ILE A 255 -2.93 12.94 12.64
CA ILE A 255 -2.57 12.07 13.74
C ILE A 255 -2.57 10.63 13.23
N ALA A 256 -1.39 10.03 13.16
CA ALA A 256 -1.21 8.67 12.67
C ALA A 256 -1.08 7.68 13.84
N ILE A 257 -1.90 6.64 13.82
CA ILE A 257 -1.92 5.58 14.81
C ILE A 257 -1.21 4.35 14.22
N PRO A 258 -0.08 3.89 14.78
CA PRO A 258 0.59 2.70 14.27
C PRO A 258 -0.27 1.47 14.55
N LEU A 259 -0.52 0.68 13.51
CA LEU A 259 -1.14 -0.63 13.64
C LEU A 259 -0.09 -1.73 13.53
N GLU A 260 -0.27 -2.79 14.33
CA GLU A 260 0.57 -3.97 14.24
C GLU A 260 0.33 -4.72 12.93
N ARG A 261 1.44 -5.03 12.27
CA ARG A 261 1.47 -5.75 10.99
C ARG A 261 2.61 -6.77 11.03
N LEU A 262 2.40 -7.86 10.30
CA LEU A 262 3.37 -8.96 10.26
C LEU A 262 4.72 -8.50 9.72
N TYR A 263 4.69 -7.82 8.57
CA TYR A 263 5.89 -7.41 7.83
C TYR A 263 6.03 -5.89 7.62
N ASP A 264 4.94 -5.12 7.68
CA ASP A 264 5.03 -3.66 7.66
C ASP A 264 5.37 -3.11 9.06
N ASP A 265 6.10 -2.00 9.13
CA ASP A 265 6.34 -1.28 10.39
C ASP A 265 5.83 0.16 10.29
N GLN A 266 4.58 0.34 10.73
CA GLN A 266 3.93 1.64 10.73
C GLN A 266 4.50 2.60 11.77
N LYS A 267 4.99 2.07 12.90
CA LYS A 267 5.60 2.89 13.94
C LYS A 267 6.92 3.48 13.46
N PHE A 268 7.78 2.65 12.86
CA PHE A 268 9.01 3.12 12.25
C PHE A 268 8.72 4.18 11.18
N ARG A 269 7.70 3.96 10.34
CA ARG A 269 7.29 4.96 9.34
C ARG A 269 6.94 6.31 9.96
N ILE A 270 6.06 6.31 10.97
CA ILE A 270 5.58 7.56 11.60
C ILE A 270 6.75 8.34 12.21
N LEU A 271 7.70 7.66 12.85
CA LEU A 271 8.86 8.29 13.50
C LEU A 271 9.91 8.84 12.53
N ASN A 272 9.90 8.41 11.26
CA ASN A 272 10.94 8.73 10.28
C ASN A 272 10.41 9.55 9.08
N GLN A 273 9.26 10.22 9.23
CA GLN A 273 8.67 11.07 8.18
C GLN A 273 8.60 12.54 8.53
#